data_AF-A0A193GJZ2-F1
#
_entry.id   AF-A0A193GJZ2-F1
#
_cell.length_a   1.000
_cell.length_b   1.000
_cell.length_c   1.000
_cell.angle_alpha   90.00
_cell.angle_beta   90.00
_cell.angle_gamma   90.00
#
_symmetry.space_group_name_H-M   'P 1'
#
loop_
_entity.id
_entity.type
_entity.pdbx_description
1 polymer ?
#
loop_
_entity_poly.entity_id
_entity_poly.type
_entity_poly.pdbx_seq_one_letter_code
_entity_poly.pdbx_strand_id
1 'polypeptide(L)'
;MSILLIDSGNTRLKLGLLEDAGAETGFALDGPALCAASPRMTAHAIASDDIQALRDWLAALPTPPRAALGANVAGPARGSAIEDVLATYGCAVRWVVAQAHAYGLTSRYTRPEQLGADRWVSMVGVLAQVKGGLAKAGAGNSGGSGLQPAAQAPGASAFLLACFGTATTLDTVSGEGVFEGGLILPGPALMRQSLASGTANLPLAHGTPQDFPTDTHQAISSGVAAAQAGAVVRQWLAGARRFGEAPRVYAAGGAWDEVALETERLLADAAAVSGRLPPAITVIENPVLNGLAYLAASLEPDSP
;
A
#
# COMPACT_ATOMS: atom_id res chain seq x y z
N MET A 1 -5.39 22.00 -13.22
CA MET A 1 -4.19 22.25 -12.37
C MET A 1 -3.74 20.91 -11.82
N SER A 2 -2.62 20.81 -11.09
CA SER A 2 -2.14 19.52 -10.55
C SER A 2 -1.98 19.53 -9.03
N ILE A 3 -2.21 18.36 -8.42
CA ILE A 3 -1.90 18.09 -7.01
C ILE A 3 -0.67 17.19 -6.95
N LEU A 4 0.32 17.58 -6.14
CA LEU A 4 1.50 16.75 -5.87
C LEU A 4 1.20 15.74 -4.77
N LEU A 5 1.50 14.47 -5.02
CA LEU A 5 1.40 13.36 -4.08
C LEU A 5 2.81 12.97 -3.62
N ILE A 6 3.03 12.83 -2.31
CA ILE A 6 4.37 12.63 -1.75
C ILE A 6 4.40 11.38 -0.86
N ASP A 7 5.17 10.37 -1.23
CA ASP A 7 5.51 9.22 -0.37
C ASP A 7 6.97 9.36 0.09
N SER A 8 7.15 9.94 1.28
CA SER A 8 8.44 10.17 1.92
C SER A 8 8.78 8.98 2.83
N GLY A 9 9.32 7.93 2.19
CA GLY A 9 9.79 6.72 2.85
C GLY A 9 11.25 6.83 3.32
N ASN A 10 11.70 5.87 4.13
CA ASN A 10 13.06 5.87 4.69
C ASN A 10 14.17 5.84 3.63
N THR A 11 13.97 5.10 2.53
CA THR A 11 15.01 4.87 1.51
C THR A 11 14.76 5.61 0.20
N ARG A 12 13.49 5.91 -0.13
CA ARG A 12 13.13 6.63 -1.37
C ARG A 12 12.09 7.71 -1.08
N LEU A 13 12.17 8.79 -1.85
CA LEU A 13 11.10 9.77 -2.00
C LEU A 13 10.38 9.48 -3.31
N LYS A 14 9.10 9.13 -3.26
CA LYS A 14 8.28 8.95 -4.47
C LYS A 14 7.30 10.10 -4.59
N LEU A 15 7.13 10.57 -5.82
CA LEU A 15 6.30 11.71 -6.17
C LEU A 15 5.26 11.25 -7.19
N GLY A 16 4.04 11.72 -7.04
CA GLY A 16 2.96 11.54 -8.01
C GLY A 16 2.40 12.88 -8.43
N LEU A 17 2.16 13.11 -9.72
CA LEU A 17 1.36 14.27 -10.15
C LEU A 17 -0.04 13.82 -10.54
N LEU A 18 -1.02 14.31 -9.80
CA LEU A 18 -2.43 14.11 -10.10
C LEU A 18 -2.91 15.28 -10.95
N GLU A 19 -3.25 15.01 -12.22
CA GLU A 19 -3.88 16.02 -13.08
C GLU A 19 -5.36 16.18 -12.70
N ASP A 20 -5.85 17.42 -12.62
CA ASP A 20 -7.30 17.65 -12.58
C ASP A 20 -7.93 16.99 -13.81
N ALA A 21 -8.82 16.02 -13.58
CA ALA A 21 -9.83 15.71 -14.58
C ALA A 21 -10.62 17.02 -14.76
N GLY A 22 -10.51 17.64 -15.94
CA GLY A 22 -11.17 18.91 -16.24
C GLY A 22 -12.62 18.90 -15.78
N ALA A 23 -13.10 20.06 -15.32
CA ALA A 23 -14.40 20.30 -14.71
C ALA A 23 -15.62 19.98 -15.60
N GLU A 24 -15.83 18.71 -15.97
CA GLU A 24 -17.02 18.21 -16.67
C GLU A 24 -17.67 16.98 -16.02
N THR A 25 -17.19 16.50 -14.87
CA THR A 25 -17.94 15.54 -14.07
C THR A 25 -18.46 16.24 -12.83
N GLY A 26 -19.74 16.60 -12.83
CA GLY A 26 -20.41 17.16 -11.66
C GLY A 26 -20.11 16.32 -10.41
N PHE A 27 -19.55 16.97 -9.40
CA PHE A 27 -19.37 16.41 -8.07
C PHE A 27 -20.76 16.22 -7.46
N ALA A 28 -21.29 15.01 -7.55
CA ALA A 28 -22.56 14.66 -6.92
C ALA A 28 -22.33 14.59 -5.40
N LEU A 29 -22.98 15.53 -4.70
CA LEU A 29 -23.23 15.50 -3.27
C LEU A 29 -24.13 14.28 -2.98
N ASP A 30 -23.79 13.53 -1.93
CA ASP A 30 -24.42 12.30 -1.42
C ASP A 30 -23.94 10.95 -2.02
N GLY A 31 -22.90 10.36 -1.39
CA GLY A 31 -22.47 8.96 -1.55
C GLY A 31 -21.15 8.76 -2.32
N PRO A 32 -20.46 7.60 -2.19
CA PRO A 32 -19.17 7.37 -2.82
C PRO A 32 -19.36 7.11 -4.31
N ALA A 33 -19.60 8.18 -5.08
CA ALA A 33 -19.53 8.15 -6.52
C ALA A 33 -18.05 8.03 -6.91
N LEU A 34 -17.59 6.78 -7.05
CA LEU A 34 -16.30 6.47 -7.62
C LEU A 34 -16.23 7.03 -9.04
N CYS A 35 -15.44 8.09 -9.23
CA CYS A 35 -15.05 8.52 -10.57
C CYS A 35 -14.55 7.32 -11.38
N ALA A 36 -15.19 7.10 -12.53
CA ALA A 36 -14.98 5.93 -13.38
C ALA A 36 -13.63 5.95 -14.12
N ALA A 37 -12.94 7.09 -14.15
CA ALA A 37 -11.57 7.21 -14.64
C ALA A 37 -10.62 7.24 -13.45
N SER A 38 -9.66 6.29 -13.40
CA SER A 38 -8.50 6.45 -12.53
C SER A 38 -7.85 7.78 -12.91
N PRO A 39 -7.69 8.73 -11.97
CA PRO A 39 -7.10 10.01 -12.29
C PRO A 39 -5.71 9.78 -12.88
N ARG A 40 -5.35 10.53 -13.93
CA ARG A 40 -4.05 10.37 -14.58
C ARG A 40 -2.97 10.78 -13.58
N MET A 41 -2.23 9.78 -13.11
CA MET A 41 -1.11 9.95 -12.20
C MET A 41 0.18 9.55 -12.90
N THR A 42 1.15 10.46 -12.94
CA THR A 42 2.54 10.13 -13.31
C THR A 42 3.35 9.98 -12.03
N ALA A 43 4.08 8.86 -11.90
CA ALA A 43 4.91 8.58 -10.73
C ALA A 43 6.40 8.75 -11.05
N HIS A 44 7.14 9.36 -10.13
CA HIS A 44 8.59 9.56 -10.20
C HIS A 44 9.23 9.17 -8.87
N ALA A 45 10.45 8.63 -8.90
CA ALA A 45 11.16 8.20 -7.70
C ALA A 45 12.56 8.82 -7.64
N ILE A 46 12.89 9.39 -6.49
CA ILE A 46 14.15 10.06 -6.20
C ILE A 46 14.79 9.39 -4.98
N ALA A 47 16.13 9.40 -4.90
CA ALA A 47 16.84 9.01 -3.69
C ALA A 47 16.39 9.88 -2.50
N SER A 48 16.21 9.27 -1.33
CA SER A 48 15.42 9.91 -0.29
C SER A 48 16.09 11.08 0.44
N ASP A 49 17.42 11.11 0.45
CA ASP A 49 18.25 12.19 0.99
C ASP A 49 18.54 13.30 -0.03
N ASP A 50 18.06 13.15 -1.27
CA ASP A 50 18.34 14.08 -2.35
C ASP A 50 17.23 15.14 -2.52
N ILE A 51 17.20 16.09 -1.58
CA ILE A 51 16.31 17.25 -1.63
C ILE A 51 16.63 18.15 -2.84
N GLN A 52 17.87 18.12 -3.35
CA GLN A 52 18.22 18.90 -4.54
C GLN A 52 17.54 18.32 -5.77
N ALA A 53 17.52 17.00 -5.94
CA ALA A 53 16.78 16.37 -7.04
C ALA A 53 15.27 16.66 -6.97
N LEU A 54 14.67 16.83 -5.78
CA LEU A 54 13.29 17.33 -5.67
C LEU A 54 13.15 18.76 -6.23
N ARG A 55 14.09 19.66 -5.91
CA ARG A 55 14.08 21.04 -6.45
C ARG A 55 14.21 21.03 -7.97
N ASP A 56 15.14 20.25 -8.50
CA ASP A 56 15.40 20.15 -9.93
C ASP A 56 14.19 19.56 -10.67
N TRP A 57 13.57 18.53 -10.11
CA TRP A 57 12.37 17.93 -10.66
C TRP A 57 11.17 18.90 -10.67
N LEU A 58 10.96 19.64 -9.57
CA LEU A 58 9.90 20.66 -9.50
C LEU A 58 10.13 21.79 -10.51
N ALA A 59 11.38 22.23 -10.68
CA ALA A 59 11.75 23.27 -11.63
C ALA A 59 11.53 22.84 -13.10
N ALA A 60 11.55 21.54 -13.37
CA ALA A 60 11.30 20.97 -14.69
C ALA A 60 9.79 20.79 -15.00
N LEU A 61 8.89 21.00 -14.04
CA LEU A 61 7.45 20.89 -14.28
C LEU A 61 6.94 22.05 -15.15
N PRO A 62 6.00 21.81 -16.08
CA PRO A 62 5.43 22.87 -16.91
C PRO A 62 4.73 23.97 -16.10
N THR A 63 4.09 23.58 -15.00
CA THR A 63 3.44 24.48 -14.04
C THR A 63 3.64 23.95 -12.63
N PRO A 64 3.83 24.83 -11.62
CA PRO A 64 3.92 24.40 -10.23
C PRO A 64 2.60 23.74 -9.78
N PRO A 65 2.66 22.73 -8.88
CA PRO A 65 1.47 22.12 -8.30
C PRO A 65 0.73 23.12 -7.40
N ARG A 66 -0.60 23.09 -7.43
CA ARG A 66 -1.43 24.02 -6.62
C ARG A 66 -1.50 23.64 -5.14
N ALA A 67 -1.31 22.36 -4.86
CA ALA A 67 -1.37 21.77 -3.51
C ALA A 67 -0.53 20.50 -3.47
N ALA A 68 -0.10 20.11 -2.27
CA ALA A 68 0.58 18.84 -2.05
C ALA A 68 -0.09 18.04 -0.92
N LEU A 69 -0.22 16.74 -1.11
CA LEU A 69 -0.69 15.77 -0.11
C LEU A 69 0.38 14.69 0.06
N GLY A 70 0.77 14.36 1.28
CA GLY A 70 1.87 13.43 1.50
C GLY A 70 1.69 12.47 2.66
N ALA A 71 2.40 11.35 2.61
CA ALA A 71 2.68 10.47 3.73
C ALA A 71 4.19 10.56 4.04
N ASN A 72 4.55 10.84 5.30
CA ASN A 72 5.94 10.93 5.72
C ASN A 72 6.23 9.95 6.86
N VAL A 73 7.19 9.06 6.65
CA VAL A 73 7.71 8.13 7.67
C VAL A 73 9.23 8.21 7.82
N ALA A 74 9.87 9.16 7.11
CA ALA A 74 11.30 9.40 7.14
C ALA A 74 11.75 10.39 8.24
N GLY A 75 10.81 10.87 9.06
CA GLY A 75 11.07 11.76 10.18
C GLY A 75 10.82 13.24 9.88
N PRO A 76 10.79 14.08 10.94
CA PRO A 76 10.38 15.47 10.84
C PRO A 76 11.34 16.34 10.02
N ALA A 77 12.65 16.10 10.13
CA ALA A 77 13.65 16.86 9.37
C ALA A 77 13.45 16.74 7.85
N ARG A 78 13.13 15.54 7.35
CA ARG A 78 12.80 15.34 5.93
C ARG A 78 11.48 16.03 5.56
N GLY A 79 10.48 15.94 6.43
CA GLY A 79 9.20 16.63 6.23
C GLY A 79 9.38 18.14 6.04
N SER A 80 10.09 18.80 6.98
CA SER A 80 10.38 20.23 6.91
C SER A 80 11.19 20.63 5.68
N ALA A 81 12.19 19.83 5.30
CA ALA A 81 12.97 20.10 4.09
C ALA A 81 12.12 20.05 2.81
N ILE A 82 11.15 19.13 2.74
CA ILE A 82 10.20 19.05 1.62
C ILE A 82 9.24 20.26 1.62
N GLU A 83 8.73 20.64 2.80
CA GLU A 83 7.88 21.82 2.97
C GLU A 83 8.59 23.11 2.53
N ASP A 84 9.84 23.31 2.95
CA ASP A 84 10.64 24.47 2.58
C ASP A 84 10.84 24.59 1.08
N VAL A 85 10.99 23.45 0.38
CA VAL A 85 11.08 23.42 -1.09
C VAL A 85 9.75 23.79 -1.73
N LEU A 86 8.63 23.24 -1.25
CA LEU A 86 7.31 23.50 -1.84
C LEU A 86 6.80 24.92 -1.54
N ALA A 87 7.21 25.50 -0.40
CA ALA A 87 6.92 26.88 -0.04
C ALA A 87 7.50 27.89 -1.05
N THR A 88 8.64 27.60 -1.71
CA THR A 88 9.19 28.49 -2.76
C THR A 88 8.29 28.57 -4.00
N TYR A 89 7.36 27.63 -4.16
CA TYR A 89 6.36 27.61 -5.22
C TYR A 89 4.95 28.01 -4.72
N GLY A 90 4.83 28.50 -3.48
CA GLY A 90 3.54 28.81 -2.87
C GLY A 90 2.64 27.59 -2.66
N CYS A 91 3.23 26.38 -2.62
CA CYS A 91 2.52 25.12 -2.51
C CYS A 91 2.56 24.61 -1.07
N ALA A 92 1.42 24.60 -0.37
CA ALA A 92 1.33 24.04 0.98
C ALA A 92 1.26 22.51 0.95
N VAL A 93 1.94 21.86 1.90
CA VAL A 93 1.92 20.40 2.06
C VAL A 93 0.97 20.01 3.19
N ARG A 94 0.03 19.12 2.87
CA ARG A 94 -0.80 18.45 3.87
C ARG A 94 -0.27 17.04 4.11
N TRP A 95 0.27 16.79 5.30
CA TRP A 95 0.68 15.45 5.70
C TRP A 95 -0.50 14.63 6.24
N VAL A 96 -0.71 13.45 5.68
CA VAL A 96 -1.67 12.47 6.16
C VAL A 96 -1.11 11.79 7.39
N VAL A 97 -1.94 11.67 8.42
CA VAL A 97 -1.66 10.93 9.64
C VAL A 97 -2.72 9.86 9.82
N ALA A 98 -2.34 8.71 10.35
CA ALA A 98 -3.29 7.65 10.69
C ALA A 98 -4.28 8.11 11.76
N GLN A 99 -5.54 7.70 11.62
CA GLN A 99 -6.65 8.13 12.48
C GLN A 99 -7.38 6.90 13.05
N ALA A 100 -8.16 7.08 14.12
CA ALA A 100 -8.99 6.02 14.66
C ALA A 100 -10.01 5.51 13.63
N HIS A 101 -10.63 6.43 12.89
CA HIS A 101 -11.59 6.15 11.84
C HIS A 101 -11.59 7.28 10.80
N ALA A 102 -11.27 6.97 9.54
CA ALA A 102 -11.45 7.89 8.42
C ALA A 102 -11.44 7.11 7.09
N TYR A 103 -12.06 7.68 6.05
CA TYR A 103 -12.07 7.12 4.68
C TYR A 103 -12.56 5.66 4.60
N GLY A 104 -13.50 5.31 5.47
CA GLY A 104 -14.07 3.97 5.57
C GLY A 104 -13.15 2.92 6.21
N LEU A 105 -11.97 3.31 6.72
CA LEU A 105 -11.02 2.47 7.44
C LEU A 105 -11.07 2.80 8.94
N THR A 106 -11.13 1.76 9.78
CA THR A 106 -11.05 1.87 11.25
C THR A 106 -9.78 1.19 11.76
N SER A 107 -8.99 1.87 12.59
CA SER A 107 -7.77 1.31 13.17
C SER A 107 -8.04 0.63 14.51
N ARG A 108 -7.53 -0.59 14.70
CA ARG A 108 -7.48 -1.24 16.04
C ARG A 108 -6.22 -0.95 16.83
N TYR A 109 -5.29 -0.14 16.33
CA TYR A 109 -4.17 0.29 17.17
C TYR A 109 -4.71 1.05 18.38
N THR A 110 -4.21 0.72 19.58
CA THR A 110 -4.54 1.43 20.83
C THR A 110 -4.27 2.94 20.71
N ARG A 111 -3.24 3.28 19.92
CA ARG A 111 -2.84 4.64 19.56
C ARG A 111 -2.70 4.73 18.04
N PRO A 112 -3.75 5.15 17.31
CA PRO A 112 -3.77 5.15 15.85
C PRO A 112 -2.61 5.94 15.22
N GLU A 113 -2.16 7.01 15.85
CA GLU A 113 -1.06 7.86 15.40
C GLU A 113 0.30 7.14 15.36
N GLN A 114 0.44 5.97 16.00
CA GLN A 114 1.65 5.15 15.89
C GLN A 114 1.70 4.31 14.61
N LEU A 115 0.58 4.18 13.90
CA LEU A 115 0.56 3.51 12.61
C LEU A 115 1.22 4.43 11.57
N GLY A 116 2.18 3.88 10.83
CA GLY A 116 2.83 4.59 9.73
C GLY A 116 1.81 5.14 8.73
N ALA A 117 1.99 6.41 8.35
CA ALA A 117 1.11 7.08 7.40
C ALA A 117 1.10 6.37 6.03
N ASP A 118 2.24 5.81 5.62
CA ASP A 118 2.39 4.98 4.42
C ASP A 118 1.47 3.75 4.43
N ARG A 119 1.45 3.00 5.54
CA ARG A 119 0.58 1.83 5.74
C ARG A 119 -0.89 2.22 5.76
N TRP A 120 -1.23 3.27 6.51
CA TRP A 120 -2.58 3.79 6.59
C TRP A 120 -3.13 4.14 5.20
N VAL A 121 -2.40 4.97 4.45
CA VAL A 121 -2.81 5.42 3.13
C VAL A 121 -2.89 4.27 2.14
N SER A 122 -1.94 3.33 2.19
CA SER A 122 -1.97 2.13 1.34
C SER A 122 -3.23 1.29 1.59
N MET A 123 -3.60 1.05 2.85
CA MET A 123 -4.82 0.32 3.21
C MET A 123 -6.08 1.04 2.75
N VAL A 124 -6.14 2.37 2.89
CA VAL A 124 -7.25 3.19 2.38
C VAL A 124 -7.40 3.01 0.87
N GLY A 125 -6.29 3.07 0.11
CA GLY A 125 -6.30 2.87 -1.34
C GLY A 125 -6.84 1.49 -1.74
N VAL A 126 -6.37 0.42 -1.09
CA VAL A 126 -6.86 -0.94 -1.34
C VAL A 126 -8.34 -1.08 -0.99
N LEU A 127 -8.76 -0.55 0.15
CA LEU A 127 -10.15 -0.61 0.60
C LEU A 127 -11.08 0.11 -0.38
N ALA A 128 -10.68 1.27 -0.89
CA ALA A 128 -11.41 2.01 -1.91
C ALA A 128 -11.57 1.20 -3.21
N GLN A 129 -10.50 0.53 -3.67
CA GLN A 129 -10.55 -0.35 -4.84
C GLN A 129 -11.50 -1.53 -4.64
N VAL A 130 -11.44 -2.18 -3.47
CA VAL A 130 -12.32 -3.30 -3.12
C VAL A 130 -13.79 -2.87 -3.10
N LYS A 131 -14.11 -1.78 -2.40
CA LYS A 131 -15.49 -1.25 -2.31
C LYS A 131 -15.98 -0.76 -3.67
N GLY A 132 -15.12 -0.15 -4.47
CA GLY A 132 -15.48 0.32 -5.80
C GLY A 132 -15.74 -0.77 -6.82
N GLY A 133 -15.00 -1.89 -6.75
CA GLY A 133 -15.30 -3.09 -7.53
C GLY A 133 -16.68 -3.66 -7.21
N LEU A 134 -17.06 -3.68 -5.92
CA LEU A 134 -18.37 -4.18 -5.48
C LEU A 134 -19.54 -3.30 -5.98
N ALA A 135 -19.38 -1.97 -5.91
CA ALA A 135 -20.39 -1.04 -6.40
C ALA A 135 -20.65 -1.23 -7.91
N LYS A 136 -19.58 -1.43 -8.71
CA LYS A 136 -19.69 -1.70 -10.15
C LYS A 136 -20.35 -3.05 -10.45
N ALA A 137 -20.06 -4.10 -9.67
CA ALA A 137 -20.65 -5.42 -9.84
C ALA A 137 -22.15 -5.44 -9.46
N GLY A 138 -22.55 -4.68 -8.42
CA GLY A 138 -23.95 -4.56 -8.00
C GLY A 138 -24.84 -3.76 -8.97
N ALA A 139 -24.28 -2.75 -9.64
CA ALA A 139 -25.00 -1.93 -10.63
C ALA A 139 -25.30 -2.67 -11.94
N GLY A 140 -24.64 -3.80 -12.21
CA GLY A 140 -24.84 -4.61 -13.43
C GLY A 140 -26.02 -5.58 -13.39
N ASN A 141 -26.71 -5.73 -12.25
CA ASN A 141 -27.71 -6.78 -12.02
C ASN A 141 -29.12 -6.28 -11.64
N SER A 142 -29.43 -4.99 -11.81
CA SER A 142 -30.76 -4.43 -11.50
C SER A 142 -31.77 -4.65 -12.63
N GLY A 143 -32.09 -5.92 -12.92
CA GLY A 143 -33.04 -6.34 -13.96
C GLY A 143 -34.09 -7.38 -13.53
N GLY A 144 -34.33 -7.59 -12.23
CA GLY A 144 -35.28 -8.60 -11.76
C GLY A 144 -36.10 -8.15 -10.55
N SER A 145 -37.41 -7.94 -10.75
CA SER A 145 -38.39 -7.66 -9.70
C SER A 145 -38.70 -8.92 -8.88
N GLY A 146 -38.43 -8.90 -7.59
CA GLY A 146 -38.90 -9.92 -6.65
C GLY A 146 -38.50 -9.59 -5.22
N LEU A 147 -39.49 -9.30 -4.37
CA LEU A 147 -39.32 -9.16 -2.92
C LEU A 147 -38.87 -10.51 -2.33
N GLN A 148 -37.56 -10.73 -2.25
CA GLN A 148 -36.96 -11.69 -1.33
C GLN A 148 -36.48 -10.94 -0.07
N PRO A 149 -36.62 -11.52 1.14
CA PRO A 149 -36.05 -10.93 2.34
C PRO A 149 -34.54 -10.76 2.13
N ALA A 150 -34.02 -9.58 2.46
CA ALA A 150 -32.66 -9.16 2.17
C ALA A 150 -31.63 -10.18 2.70
N ALA A 151 -31.21 -11.11 1.84
CA ALA A 151 -29.90 -11.73 1.97
C ALA A 151 -28.91 -10.57 2.01
N GLN A 152 -28.15 -10.47 3.10
CA GLN A 152 -27.10 -9.46 3.24
C GLN A 152 -26.31 -9.44 1.93
N ALA A 153 -26.29 -8.28 1.27
CA ALA A 153 -25.43 -8.07 0.12
C ALA A 153 -24.04 -8.57 0.52
N PRO A 154 -23.35 -9.41 -0.29
CA PRO A 154 -22.08 -9.99 0.10
C PRO A 154 -21.15 -8.84 0.52
N GLY A 155 -20.85 -8.79 1.82
CA GLY A 155 -19.91 -7.81 2.36
C GLY A 155 -18.56 -7.97 1.68
N ALA A 156 -17.77 -6.90 1.63
CA ALA A 156 -16.42 -7.02 1.10
C ALA A 156 -15.66 -8.13 1.83
N SER A 157 -14.88 -8.95 1.11
CA SER A 157 -14.00 -9.93 1.77
C SER A 157 -12.84 -9.23 2.47
N ALA A 158 -12.37 -9.80 3.58
CA ALA A 158 -11.13 -9.33 4.23
C ALA A 158 -9.94 -9.39 3.26
N PHE A 159 -8.94 -8.54 3.48
CA PHE A 159 -7.71 -8.55 2.70
C PHE A 159 -6.45 -8.46 3.58
N LEU A 160 -5.36 -9.01 3.04
CA LEU A 160 -3.99 -8.91 3.54
C LEU A 160 -3.18 -8.11 2.52
N LEU A 161 -2.65 -6.96 2.94
CA LEU A 161 -1.71 -6.17 2.15
C LEU A 161 -0.27 -6.45 2.62
N ALA A 162 0.55 -6.99 1.73
CA ALA A 162 1.96 -7.27 1.95
C ALA A 162 2.83 -6.29 1.15
N CYS A 163 3.54 -5.40 1.84
CA CYS A 163 4.43 -4.41 1.23
C CYS A 163 5.89 -4.80 1.47
N PHE A 164 6.61 -5.22 0.43
CA PHE A 164 8.01 -5.65 0.47
C PHE A 164 8.95 -4.48 0.14
N GLY A 165 9.21 -3.63 1.12
CA GLY A 165 10.10 -2.46 1.03
C GLY A 165 11.36 -2.59 1.90
N THR A 166 11.88 -1.46 2.39
CA THR A 166 12.99 -1.42 3.37
C THR A 166 12.66 -2.23 4.62
N ALA A 167 11.46 -2.02 5.15
CA ALA A 167 10.77 -2.98 6.00
C ALA A 167 9.71 -3.69 5.16
N THR A 168 9.42 -4.94 5.50
CA THR A 168 8.21 -5.61 5.03
C THR A 168 7.10 -5.39 6.03
N THR A 169 5.92 -4.96 5.56
CA THR A 169 4.72 -4.82 6.39
C THR A 169 3.63 -5.73 5.88
N LEU A 170 2.90 -6.35 6.81
CA LEU A 170 1.76 -7.22 6.52
C LEU A 170 0.55 -6.69 7.26
N ASP A 171 -0.43 -6.13 6.54
CA ASP A 171 -1.56 -5.41 7.10
C ASP A 171 -2.88 -6.14 6.80
N THR A 172 -3.62 -6.54 7.85
CA THR A 172 -4.88 -7.28 7.68
C THR A 172 -6.08 -6.37 7.95
N VAL A 173 -6.96 -6.24 6.95
CA VAL A 173 -8.19 -5.45 7.03
C VAL A 173 -9.40 -6.35 6.84
N SER A 174 -10.39 -6.25 7.74
CA SER A 174 -11.64 -7.00 7.66
C SER A 174 -12.53 -6.54 6.51
N GLY A 175 -13.57 -7.33 6.21
CA GLY A 175 -14.59 -6.97 5.22
C GLY A 175 -15.37 -5.69 5.54
N GLU A 176 -15.40 -5.30 6.80
CA GLU A 176 -16.07 -4.08 7.28
C GLU A 176 -15.17 -2.84 7.17
N GLY A 177 -13.90 -3.02 6.74
CA GLY A 177 -12.91 -1.95 6.72
C GLY A 177 -12.26 -1.72 8.08
N VAL A 178 -12.10 -2.76 8.90
CA VAL A 178 -11.37 -2.67 10.17
C VAL A 178 -9.96 -3.20 9.99
N PHE A 179 -8.95 -2.35 10.13
CA PHE A 179 -7.56 -2.78 10.26
C PHE A 179 -7.38 -3.49 11.60
N GLU A 180 -7.29 -4.82 11.55
CA GLU A 180 -7.19 -5.68 12.74
C GLU A 180 -5.79 -5.66 13.37
N GLY A 181 -4.79 -5.19 12.61
CA GLY A 181 -3.38 -5.21 13.00
C GLY A 181 -2.52 -5.82 11.91
N GLY A 182 -1.21 -5.84 12.16
CA GLY A 182 -0.24 -6.28 11.17
C GLY A 182 1.12 -6.62 11.75
N LEU A 183 2.01 -7.09 10.88
CA LEU A 183 3.40 -7.42 11.20
C LEU A 183 4.34 -6.41 10.53
N ILE A 184 5.47 -6.14 11.19
CA ILE A 184 6.60 -5.41 10.62
C ILE A 184 7.81 -6.32 10.74
N LEU A 185 8.50 -6.57 9.63
CA LEU A 185 9.70 -7.38 9.56
C LEU A 185 10.77 -6.63 8.76
N PRO A 186 12.07 -6.94 8.93
CA PRO A 186 13.08 -6.41 8.02
C PRO A 186 12.76 -6.84 6.58
N GLY A 187 12.92 -5.94 5.61
CA GLY A 187 12.76 -6.28 4.21
C GLY A 187 13.88 -7.19 3.69
N PRO A 188 13.74 -7.78 2.49
CA PRO A 188 14.73 -8.72 1.95
C PRO A 188 16.17 -8.19 1.95
N ALA A 189 16.36 -6.96 1.45
CA ALA A 189 17.67 -6.31 1.44
C ALA A 189 18.21 -6.06 2.85
N LEU A 190 17.35 -5.64 3.80
CA LEU A 190 17.76 -5.40 5.18
C LEU A 190 18.12 -6.69 5.90
N MET A 191 17.40 -7.79 5.66
CA MET A 191 17.75 -9.11 6.19
C MET A 191 19.15 -9.54 5.71
N ARG A 192 19.43 -9.45 4.41
CA ARG A 192 20.77 -9.76 3.87
C ARG A 192 21.84 -8.87 4.46
N GLN A 193 21.59 -7.56 4.53
CA GLN A 193 22.53 -6.61 5.11
C GLN A 193 22.80 -6.91 6.59
N SER A 194 21.79 -7.32 7.35
CA SER A 194 21.94 -7.67 8.76
C SER A 194 22.81 -8.91 8.96
N LEU A 195 22.72 -9.91 8.07
CA LEU A 195 23.58 -11.09 8.10
C LEU A 195 25.02 -10.72 7.73
N ALA A 196 25.20 -9.93 6.67
CA ALA A 196 26.53 -9.54 6.19
C ALA A 196 27.29 -8.64 7.18
N SER A 197 26.59 -7.73 7.85
CA SER A 197 27.21 -6.80 8.83
C SER A 197 27.22 -7.33 10.26
N GLY A 198 26.28 -8.20 10.61
CA GLY A 198 26.11 -8.73 11.97
C GLY A 198 26.82 -10.05 12.23
N THR A 199 27.53 -10.62 11.26
CA THR A 199 28.27 -11.87 11.41
C THR A 199 29.68 -11.75 10.86
N ALA A 200 30.60 -12.59 11.34
CA ALA A 200 32.02 -12.45 10.98
C ALA A 200 32.34 -12.81 9.52
N ASN A 201 31.59 -13.73 8.90
CA ASN A 201 31.99 -14.39 7.64
C ASN A 201 30.88 -14.52 6.60
N LEU A 202 29.67 -14.01 6.84
CA LEU A 202 28.61 -14.10 5.82
C LEU A 202 28.73 -12.95 4.81
N PRO A 203 28.67 -13.24 3.50
CA PRO A 203 28.73 -12.20 2.47
C PRO A 203 27.39 -11.50 2.30
N LEU A 204 27.41 -10.34 1.65
CA LEU A 204 26.19 -9.80 1.05
C LEU A 204 25.79 -10.70 -0.13
N ALA A 205 24.83 -11.57 0.12
CA ALA A 205 24.48 -12.65 -0.79
C ALA A 205 23.49 -12.25 -1.90
N HIS A 206 23.69 -12.86 -3.06
CA HIS A 206 22.74 -12.86 -4.17
C HIS A 206 22.69 -14.28 -4.72
N GLY A 207 21.51 -14.87 -4.75
CA GLY A 207 21.28 -16.23 -5.24
C GLY A 207 19.80 -16.49 -5.42
N THR A 208 19.46 -17.52 -6.18
CA THR A 208 18.08 -17.98 -6.36
C THR A 208 17.66 -18.81 -5.16
N PRO A 209 16.48 -18.57 -4.55
CA PRO A 209 15.92 -19.43 -3.51
C PRO A 209 15.79 -20.90 -3.96
N GLN A 210 16.13 -21.84 -3.08
CA GLN A 210 16.01 -23.29 -3.29
C GLN A 210 15.59 -23.97 -1.98
N ASP A 211 14.97 -25.15 -2.07
CA ASP A 211 14.53 -25.91 -0.89
C ASP A 211 15.71 -26.42 -0.04
N PHE A 212 16.80 -26.84 -0.68
CA PHE A 212 17.98 -27.41 -0.02
C PHE A 212 19.27 -26.78 -0.57
N PRO A 213 19.55 -25.51 -0.23
CA PRO A 213 20.71 -24.80 -0.74
C PRO A 213 22.01 -25.41 -0.20
N THR A 214 23.00 -25.61 -1.08
CA THR A 214 24.31 -26.20 -0.74
C THR A 214 25.47 -25.20 -0.77
N ASP A 215 25.19 -23.91 -0.98
CA ASP A 215 26.16 -22.83 -0.87
C ASP A 215 25.60 -21.65 -0.07
N THR A 216 26.50 -20.82 0.48
CA THR A 216 26.16 -19.72 1.39
C THR A 216 25.27 -18.66 0.74
N HIS A 217 25.46 -18.35 -0.54
CA HIS A 217 24.68 -17.30 -1.21
C HIS A 217 23.24 -17.75 -1.40
N GLN A 218 23.04 -19.00 -1.85
CA GLN A 218 21.73 -19.62 -1.95
C GLN A 218 21.10 -19.82 -0.57
N ALA A 219 21.87 -20.22 0.44
CA ALA A 219 21.36 -20.43 1.80
C ALA A 219 20.77 -19.15 2.40
N ILE A 220 21.49 -18.03 2.25
CA ILE A 220 20.99 -16.72 2.70
C ILE A 220 19.76 -16.31 1.88
N SER A 221 19.80 -16.42 0.56
CA SER A 221 18.69 -15.97 -0.30
C SER A 221 17.43 -16.81 -0.09
N SER A 222 17.58 -18.12 0.07
CA SER A 222 16.48 -19.05 0.38
C SER A 222 15.89 -18.77 1.76
N GLY A 223 16.73 -18.55 2.78
CA GLY A 223 16.28 -18.19 4.13
C GLY A 223 15.52 -16.87 4.18
N VAL A 224 15.98 -15.86 3.42
CA VAL A 224 15.27 -14.58 3.28
C VAL A 224 13.91 -14.78 2.61
N ALA A 225 13.85 -15.45 1.46
CA ALA A 225 12.59 -15.71 0.76
C ALA A 225 11.61 -16.51 1.64
N ALA A 226 12.08 -17.56 2.30
CA ALA A 226 11.27 -18.38 3.21
C ALA A 226 10.73 -17.57 4.41
N ALA A 227 11.53 -16.67 4.99
CA ALA A 227 11.08 -15.81 6.09
C ALA A 227 9.97 -14.84 5.65
N GLN A 228 10.11 -14.25 4.46
CA GLN A 228 9.12 -13.33 3.90
C GLN A 228 7.82 -14.05 3.54
N ALA A 229 7.91 -15.12 2.75
CA ALA A 229 6.79 -15.94 2.33
C ALA A 229 6.08 -16.59 3.53
N GLY A 230 6.85 -17.12 4.50
CA GLY A 230 6.32 -17.71 5.73
C GLY A 230 5.54 -16.71 6.57
N ALA A 231 5.98 -15.44 6.64
CA ALA A 231 5.23 -14.39 7.31
C ALA A 231 3.87 -14.11 6.64
N VAL A 232 3.85 -14.07 5.30
CA VAL A 232 2.60 -13.92 4.52
C VAL A 232 1.66 -15.09 4.79
N VAL A 233 2.14 -16.34 4.68
CA VAL A 233 1.35 -17.55 4.92
C VAL A 233 0.80 -17.58 6.35
N ARG A 234 1.64 -17.28 7.34
CA ARG A 234 1.23 -17.20 8.75
C ARG A 234 0.08 -16.22 8.92
N GLN A 235 0.18 -15.03 8.32
CA GLN A 235 -0.83 -13.97 8.47
C GLN A 235 -2.10 -14.30 7.68
N TRP A 236 -1.98 -14.90 6.50
CA TRP A 236 -3.10 -15.39 5.70
C TRP A 236 -3.90 -16.47 6.44
N LEU A 237 -3.24 -17.47 7.01
CA LEU A 237 -3.88 -18.50 7.85
C LEU A 237 -4.51 -17.92 9.12
N ALA A 238 -3.89 -16.90 9.72
CA ALA A 238 -4.47 -16.21 10.87
C ALA A 238 -5.76 -15.48 10.49
N GLY A 239 -5.79 -14.80 9.34
CA GLY A 239 -6.99 -14.20 8.77
C GLY A 239 -8.08 -15.26 8.50
N ALA A 240 -7.72 -16.38 7.88
CA ALA A 240 -8.64 -17.48 7.61
C ALA A 240 -9.32 -18.02 8.88
N ARG A 241 -8.57 -18.17 9.98
CA ARG A 241 -9.13 -18.56 11.28
C ARG A 241 -10.00 -17.48 11.90
N ARG A 242 -9.62 -16.20 11.75
CA ARG A 242 -10.29 -15.05 12.36
C ARG A 242 -11.64 -14.73 11.70
N PHE A 243 -11.73 -14.89 10.38
CA PHE A 243 -12.89 -14.48 9.58
C PHE A 243 -13.68 -15.65 9.00
N GLY A 244 -13.24 -16.91 9.20
CA GLY A 244 -13.82 -18.11 8.57
C GLY A 244 -13.39 -18.31 7.11
N GLU A 245 -13.21 -17.21 6.38
CA GLU A 245 -12.68 -17.15 5.03
C GLU A 245 -11.27 -16.58 4.98
N ALA A 246 -10.47 -17.08 4.05
CA ALA A 246 -9.11 -16.61 3.88
C ALA A 246 -9.10 -15.23 3.20
N PRO A 247 -8.29 -14.28 3.70
CA PRO A 247 -8.26 -12.95 3.12
C PRO A 247 -7.69 -12.97 1.70
N ARG A 248 -8.17 -12.06 0.86
CA ARG A 248 -7.54 -11.75 -0.43
C ARG A 248 -6.13 -11.22 -0.19
N VAL A 249 -5.19 -11.54 -1.07
CA VAL A 249 -3.79 -11.12 -0.91
C VAL A 249 -3.45 -10.02 -1.92
N TYR A 250 -2.93 -8.92 -1.41
CA TYR A 250 -2.36 -7.83 -2.19
C TYR A 250 -0.87 -7.75 -1.90
N ALA A 251 -0.05 -7.61 -2.94
CA ALA A 251 1.40 -7.47 -2.82
C ALA A 251 1.85 -6.14 -3.42
N ALA A 252 2.87 -5.53 -2.82
CA ALA A 252 3.47 -4.29 -3.32
C ALA A 252 4.93 -4.19 -2.88
N GLY A 253 5.63 -3.19 -3.39
CA GLY A 253 7.01 -2.89 -3.00
C GLY A 253 8.05 -3.48 -3.96
N GLY A 254 9.20 -2.83 -4.03
CA GLY A 254 10.22 -3.13 -5.05
C GLY A 254 10.95 -4.45 -4.86
N ALA A 255 10.74 -5.15 -3.74
CA ALA A 255 11.30 -6.47 -3.50
C ALA A 255 10.29 -7.61 -3.69
N TRP A 256 9.07 -7.32 -4.19
CA TRP A 256 8.06 -8.35 -4.43
C TRP A 256 8.56 -9.44 -5.39
N ASP A 257 9.15 -9.06 -6.53
CA ASP A 257 9.58 -10.01 -7.55
C ASP A 257 10.62 -11.03 -7.03
N GLU A 258 11.42 -10.62 -6.03
CA GLU A 258 12.42 -11.48 -5.39
C GLU A 258 11.78 -12.59 -4.54
N VAL A 259 10.61 -12.33 -3.95
CA VAL A 259 9.94 -13.23 -3.00
C VAL A 259 8.66 -13.85 -3.55
N ALA A 260 8.22 -13.43 -4.75
CA ALA A 260 6.95 -13.81 -5.35
C ALA A 260 6.81 -15.33 -5.50
N LEU A 261 7.80 -15.97 -6.12
CA LEU A 261 7.77 -17.42 -6.41
C LEU A 261 7.61 -18.25 -5.13
N GLU A 262 8.40 -17.94 -4.10
CA GLU A 262 8.34 -18.66 -2.82
C GLU A 262 7.05 -18.36 -2.06
N THR A 263 6.55 -17.12 -2.14
CA THR A 263 5.26 -16.73 -1.54
C THR A 263 4.10 -17.47 -2.17
N GLU A 264 4.04 -17.54 -3.49
CA GLU A 264 3.01 -18.27 -4.24
C GLU A 264 3.03 -19.75 -3.92
N ARG A 265 4.23 -20.36 -3.91
CA ARG A 265 4.42 -21.77 -3.57
C ARG A 265 3.92 -22.08 -2.16
N LEU A 266 4.39 -21.36 -1.14
CA LEU A 266 4.00 -21.66 0.24
C LEU A 266 2.52 -21.35 0.52
N LEU A 267 1.92 -20.37 -0.15
CA LEU A 267 0.47 -20.14 -0.07
C LEU A 267 -0.31 -21.29 -0.71
N ALA A 268 0.15 -21.83 -1.84
CA ALA A 268 -0.46 -22.99 -2.47
C ALA A 268 -0.37 -24.25 -1.60
N ASP A 269 0.80 -24.50 -1.01
CA ASP A 269 1.01 -25.62 -0.09
C ASP A 269 0.10 -25.49 1.15
N ALA A 270 0.05 -24.30 1.75
CA ALA A 270 -0.81 -24.03 2.91
C ALA A 270 -2.30 -24.14 2.57
N ALA A 271 -2.71 -23.70 1.39
CA ALA A 271 -4.08 -23.85 0.90
C ALA A 271 -4.44 -25.33 0.74
N ALA A 272 -3.58 -26.12 0.09
CA ALA A 272 -3.78 -27.55 -0.10
C ALA A 272 -3.94 -28.29 1.25
N VAL A 273 -3.06 -28.04 2.22
CA VAL A 273 -3.12 -28.64 3.56
C VAL A 273 -4.37 -28.23 4.33
N SER A 274 -4.88 -27.02 4.10
CA SER A 274 -6.08 -26.51 4.78
C SER A 274 -7.39 -26.79 4.04
N GLY A 275 -7.36 -27.53 2.93
CA GLY A 275 -8.55 -27.80 2.10
C GLY A 275 -9.13 -26.54 1.46
N ARG A 276 -8.27 -25.56 1.16
CA ARG A 276 -8.62 -24.26 0.57
C ARG A 276 -8.03 -24.13 -0.82
N LEU A 277 -8.56 -23.19 -1.60
CA LEU A 277 -7.93 -22.76 -2.84
C LEU A 277 -6.79 -21.78 -2.53
N PRO A 278 -5.69 -21.81 -3.31
CA PRO A 278 -4.65 -20.80 -3.21
C PRO A 278 -5.25 -19.42 -3.48
N PRO A 279 -4.88 -18.38 -2.71
CA PRO A 279 -5.36 -17.03 -2.98
C PRO A 279 -4.75 -16.50 -4.28
N ALA A 280 -5.56 -15.80 -5.07
CA ALA A 280 -5.00 -14.93 -6.10
C ALA A 280 -4.26 -13.75 -5.42
N ILE A 281 -3.05 -13.45 -5.91
CA ILE A 281 -2.25 -12.33 -5.44
C ILE A 281 -2.43 -11.17 -6.43
N THR A 282 -2.91 -10.03 -5.95
CA THR A 282 -3.02 -8.81 -6.76
C THR A 282 -1.83 -7.90 -6.46
N VAL A 283 -0.98 -7.66 -7.46
CA VAL A 283 0.16 -6.75 -7.31
C VAL A 283 -0.31 -5.31 -7.50
N ILE A 284 0.05 -4.43 -6.57
CA ILE A 284 -0.27 -3.00 -6.60
C ILE A 284 1.01 -2.21 -6.75
N GLU A 285 1.10 -1.45 -7.84
CA GLU A 285 2.13 -0.45 -8.01
C GLU A 285 1.81 0.80 -7.18
N ASN A 286 2.81 1.30 -6.46
CA ASN A 286 2.73 2.55 -5.69
C ASN A 286 1.48 2.67 -4.79
N PRO A 287 1.28 1.74 -3.84
CA PRO A 287 0.06 1.70 -3.02
C PRO A 287 -0.16 2.99 -2.21
N VAL A 288 0.91 3.63 -1.74
CA VAL A 288 0.84 4.92 -1.05
C VAL A 288 0.35 6.01 -1.99
N LEU A 289 0.95 6.18 -3.17
CA LEU A 289 0.52 7.21 -4.13
C LEU A 289 -0.92 6.99 -4.60
N ASN A 290 -1.33 5.74 -4.83
CA ASN A 290 -2.72 5.41 -5.18
C ASN A 290 -3.69 5.79 -4.06
N GLY A 291 -3.32 5.52 -2.81
CA GLY A 291 -4.11 5.94 -1.64
C GLY A 291 -4.16 7.46 -1.53
N LEU A 292 -3.04 8.17 -1.70
CA LEU A 292 -3.00 9.64 -1.70
C LEU A 292 -3.86 10.23 -2.83
N ALA A 293 -3.85 9.63 -4.02
CA ALA A 293 -4.70 10.06 -5.14
C ALA A 293 -6.19 9.92 -4.81
N TYR A 294 -6.58 8.80 -4.18
CA TYR A 294 -7.95 8.61 -3.70
C TYR A 294 -8.34 9.63 -2.63
N LEU A 295 -7.45 9.89 -1.67
CA LEU A 295 -7.67 10.90 -0.64
C LEU A 295 -7.82 12.29 -1.26
N ALA A 296 -6.94 12.67 -2.19
CA ALA A 296 -6.98 13.96 -2.87
C ALA A 296 -8.29 14.16 -3.66
N ALA A 297 -8.80 13.12 -4.31
CA ALA A 297 -10.11 13.17 -4.99
C ALA A 297 -11.31 13.26 -4.02
N SER A 298 -11.11 12.92 -2.75
CA SER A 298 -12.12 12.98 -1.69
C SER A 298 -12.05 14.27 -0.86
N LEU A 299 -11.05 15.12 -1.08
CA LEU A 299 -10.93 16.42 -0.42
C LEU A 299 -11.80 17.44 -1.16
N GLU A 300 -12.72 18.09 -0.43
CA GLU A 300 -13.45 19.24 -0.96
C GLU A 300 -12.50 20.39 -1.31
N PRO A 301 -12.79 21.19 -2.36
CA PRO A 301 -11.92 22.29 -2.80
C PRO A 301 -11.55 23.32 -1.71
N ASP A 302 -12.38 23.45 -0.66
CA ASP A 302 -12.33 24.54 0.32
C ASP A 302 -12.29 24.10 1.79
N SER A 303 -11.97 22.84 2.10
CA SER A 303 -11.72 22.47 3.51
C SER A 303 -10.35 22.98 3.96
N PRO A 304 -10.27 23.86 4.99
CA PRO A 304 -9.02 24.46 5.48
C PRO A 304 -8.00 23.43 6.00
#